data_AF-A0A087UUN1-F1
#
_entry.id   AF-A0A087UUN1-F1
#
_cell.length_a   1.000
_cell.length_b   1.000
_cell.length_c   1.000
_cell.angle_alpha   90.00
_cell.angle_beta   90.00
_cell.angle_gamma   90.00
#
_symmetry.space_group_name_H-M   'P 1'
#
loop_
_entity.id
_entity.type
_entity.pdbx_description
1 polymer ?
#
loop_
_entity_poly.entity_id
_entity_poly.type
_entity_poly.pdbx_seq_one_letter_code
_entity_poly.pdbx_strand_id
1 'polypeptide(L)'
;MLQRLYFLFVTGIFYSVKGQDVKTWRRDTNFVNPQSWESGLLPCENDRVIFPATRPVAVLMPEKILAAEMVLPLNGELIFPENAHFTLTRGQQSGSCPGQDVNFNPTVDFWYDPFNWNITSQGAFPRIPSRKNKAVPHSFQVPCKIDTVHFPQGSSFRAYIDFPYTTTVASLQINNIDYNQEDLVALQNSHIGKMLFPDNPKIEIKPFDCTDETGCACENDSPSLLPTICTFEVPCPSLECSDPITPVGHCCPVCAAQIMFKYKSNFKMERLLQLHQSHLEKEEFHTVESFTAKTYDGKIQTVLIDVTEKKGLANKAAQSIYDAVTADMQGSESYRIQSANLKTSQQWGPGVPIFDQRVGSGLSSGGVVAIVIVIIAGLGLAAAFYIHKRR
;
A
#
# COMPACT_ATOMS: atom_id res chain seq x y z
N MET A 1 -12.01 -51.33 -26.20
CA MET A 1 -12.64 -50.06 -26.60
C MET A 1 -11.94 -48.95 -25.83
N LEU A 2 -10.90 -48.35 -26.39
CA LEU A 2 -10.20 -47.21 -25.79
C LEU A 2 -10.94 -45.93 -26.20
N GLN A 3 -11.39 -45.13 -25.23
CA GLN A 3 -11.93 -43.81 -25.49
C GLN A 3 -10.92 -42.78 -24.98
N ARG A 4 -10.21 -42.13 -25.90
CA ARG A 4 -9.26 -41.04 -25.65
C ARG A 4 -10.05 -39.77 -25.33
N LEU A 5 -9.92 -39.23 -24.12
CA LEU A 5 -10.27 -37.83 -23.86
C LEU A 5 -9.08 -36.95 -24.28
N TYR A 6 -9.31 -36.13 -25.31
CA TYR A 6 -8.45 -34.99 -25.62
C TYR A 6 -8.90 -33.81 -24.76
N PHE A 7 -8.11 -33.43 -23.76
CA PHE A 7 -8.24 -32.12 -23.13
C PHE A 7 -7.42 -31.12 -23.95
N LEU A 8 -8.12 -30.25 -24.68
CA LEU A 8 -7.56 -29.06 -25.32
C LEU A 8 -7.08 -28.10 -24.23
N PHE A 9 -5.77 -27.97 -24.09
CA PHE A 9 -5.16 -26.83 -23.40
C PHE A 9 -5.44 -25.58 -24.24
N VAL A 10 -6.49 -24.84 -23.89
CA VAL A 10 -6.64 -23.45 -24.34
C VAL A 10 -5.63 -22.63 -23.54
N THR A 11 -4.42 -22.53 -24.05
CA THR A 11 -3.47 -21.50 -23.63
C THR A 11 -4.05 -20.16 -24.07
N GLY A 12 -4.84 -19.53 -23.21
CA GLY A 12 -5.16 -18.12 -23.34
C GLY A 12 -3.83 -17.36 -23.35
N ILE A 13 -3.50 -16.76 -24.48
CA ILE A 13 -2.42 -15.79 -24.57
C ILE A 13 -2.91 -14.58 -23.77
N PHE A 14 -2.60 -14.56 -22.48
CA PHE A 14 -2.61 -13.33 -21.72
C PHE A 14 -1.56 -12.45 -22.37
N TYR A 15 -2.00 -11.45 -23.14
CA TYR A 15 -1.13 -10.32 -23.45
C TYR A 15 -0.60 -9.82 -22.11
N SER A 16 0.69 -10.02 -21.90
CA SER A 16 1.40 -9.51 -20.74
C SER A 16 1.35 -7.98 -20.85
N VAL A 17 0.38 -7.38 -20.16
CA VAL A 17 0.38 -5.94 -19.95
C VAL A 17 1.60 -5.66 -19.08
N LYS A 18 2.67 -5.18 -19.71
CA LYS A 18 3.85 -4.69 -19.01
C LYS A 18 3.36 -3.48 -18.21
N GLY A 19 3.57 -3.48 -16.90
CA GLY A 19 3.39 -2.27 -16.08
C GLY A 19 1.99 -1.93 -15.57
N GLN A 20 1.01 -2.84 -15.58
CA GLN A 20 -0.27 -2.61 -14.90
C GLN A 20 -0.37 -3.53 -13.67
N ASP A 21 -0.20 -2.94 -12.48
CA ASP A 21 -0.53 -3.63 -11.25
C ASP A 21 -2.05 -3.55 -11.02
N VAL A 22 -2.59 -4.53 -10.28
CA VAL A 22 -3.99 -4.50 -9.84
C VAL A 22 -4.04 -4.08 -8.38
N LYS A 23 -4.83 -3.04 -8.12
CA LYS A 23 -5.07 -2.47 -6.79
C LYS A 23 -6.51 -2.73 -6.41
N THR A 24 -6.70 -3.70 -5.52
CA THR A 24 -8.03 -4.13 -5.08
C THR A 24 -8.35 -3.49 -3.74
N TRP A 25 -9.44 -2.74 -3.68
CA TRP A 25 -9.92 -2.12 -2.44
C TRP A 25 -10.30 -3.19 -1.41
N ARG A 26 -9.86 -3.01 -0.16
CA ARG A 26 -10.04 -4.00 0.92
C ARG A 26 -11.16 -3.70 1.88
N ARG A 27 -11.58 -2.45 1.96
CA ARG A 27 -12.53 -1.98 2.96
C ARG A 27 -13.94 -2.08 2.43
N ASP A 28 -14.87 -2.37 3.31
CA ASP A 28 -16.27 -2.48 2.95
C ASP A 28 -17.14 -1.85 4.03
N THR A 29 -18.38 -1.63 3.66
CA THR A 29 -19.46 -1.14 4.52
C THR A 29 -20.57 -2.18 4.57
N ASN A 30 -20.20 -3.46 4.44
CA ASN A 30 -21.15 -4.56 4.44
C ASN A 30 -21.70 -4.75 5.85
N PHE A 31 -22.98 -5.07 5.96
CA PHE A 31 -23.64 -5.33 7.24
C PHE A 31 -22.96 -6.45 8.05
N VAL A 32 -22.43 -7.46 7.36
CA VAL A 32 -21.79 -8.64 7.97
C VAL A 32 -20.32 -8.41 8.34
N ASN A 33 -19.79 -7.20 8.17
CA ASN A 33 -18.43 -6.88 8.55
C ASN A 33 -18.39 -6.41 10.02
N PRO A 34 -17.76 -7.18 10.93
CA PRO A 34 -17.68 -6.81 12.35
C PRO A 34 -17.00 -5.46 12.59
N GLN A 35 -16.08 -5.04 11.72
CA GLN A 35 -15.38 -3.76 11.85
C GLN A 35 -16.28 -2.54 11.59
N SER A 36 -17.46 -2.75 10.97
CA SER A 36 -18.45 -1.70 10.76
C SER A 36 -19.38 -1.48 11.96
N TRP A 37 -19.22 -2.24 13.05
CA TRP A 37 -20.04 -2.14 14.26
C TRP A 37 -19.22 -1.64 15.44
N GLU A 38 -19.77 -0.72 16.24
CA GLU A 38 -19.06 -0.11 17.38
C GLU A 38 -18.62 -1.12 18.44
N SER A 39 -19.43 -2.16 18.66
CA SER A 39 -19.12 -3.25 19.60
C SER A 39 -18.24 -4.35 18.99
N GLY A 40 -17.99 -4.32 17.67
CA GLY A 40 -17.39 -5.43 16.93
C GLY A 40 -18.28 -6.67 16.84
N LEU A 41 -19.53 -6.61 17.28
CA LEU A 41 -20.48 -7.72 17.28
C LEU A 41 -21.51 -7.54 16.16
N LEU A 42 -21.76 -8.61 15.42
CA LEU A 42 -22.84 -8.62 14.44
C LEU A 42 -24.20 -8.70 15.15
N PRO A 43 -25.24 -8.00 14.64
CA PRO A 43 -26.58 -8.04 15.21
C PRO A 43 -27.16 -9.46 15.26
N CYS A 44 -27.89 -9.76 16.33
CA CYS A 44 -28.70 -10.97 16.47
C CYS A 44 -30.21 -10.67 16.56
N GLU A 45 -31.01 -11.73 16.62
CA GLU A 45 -32.46 -11.69 16.43
C GLU A 45 -33.25 -10.79 17.38
N ASN A 46 -32.77 -10.56 18.61
CA ASN A 46 -33.38 -9.69 19.61
C ASN A 46 -32.74 -8.29 19.68
N ASP A 47 -31.76 -7.99 18.82
CA ASP A 47 -31.06 -6.71 18.84
C ASP A 47 -31.86 -5.63 18.11
N ARG A 48 -31.59 -4.39 18.53
CA ARG A 48 -32.04 -3.18 17.86
C ARG A 48 -30.89 -2.63 17.03
N VAL A 49 -31.02 -2.74 15.71
CA VAL A 49 -30.02 -2.27 14.75
C VAL A 49 -30.17 -0.77 14.53
N ILE A 50 -29.09 -0.01 14.69
CA ILE A 50 -29.11 1.44 14.58
C ILE A 50 -28.11 1.90 13.53
N PHE A 51 -28.62 2.45 12.42
CA PHE A 51 -27.80 3.11 11.41
C PHE A 51 -27.59 4.60 11.75
N PRO A 52 -26.49 5.22 11.28
CA PRO A 52 -26.18 6.59 11.63
C PRO A 52 -27.18 7.55 10.98
N ALA A 53 -27.76 8.46 11.76
CA ALA A 53 -28.76 9.39 11.27
C ALA A 53 -28.18 10.42 10.28
N THR A 54 -26.96 10.92 10.54
CA THR A 54 -26.40 12.08 9.82
C THR A 54 -25.27 11.74 8.85
N ARG A 55 -24.69 10.54 8.94
CA ARG A 55 -23.59 10.11 8.06
C ARG A 55 -24.17 9.30 6.89
N PRO A 56 -24.04 9.77 5.64
CA PRO A 56 -24.50 9.00 4.49
C PRO A 56 -23.76 7.67 4.36
N VAL A 57 -24.50 6.56 4.30
CA VAL A 57 -23.93 5.20 4.20
C VAL A 57 -24.68 4.38 3.15
N ALA A 58 -23.91 3.64 2.36
CA ALA A 58 -24.42 2.58 1.51
C ALA A 58 -24.02 1.25 2.15
N VAL A 59 -24.98 0.37 2.42
CA VAL A 59 -24.73 -0.87 3.19
C VAL A 59 -25.23 -2.05 2.39
N LEU A 60 -24.32 -2.95 2.02
CA LEU A 60 -24.72 -4.25 1.49
C LEU A 60 -25.26 -5.12 2.62
N MET A 61 -26.51 -5.52 2.45
CA MET A 61 -27.25 -6.33 3.41
C MET A 61 -27.03 -7.83 3.14
N PRO A 62 -27.10 -8.70 4.16
CA PRO A 62 -27.05 -10.14 3.95
C PRO A 62 -28.39 -10.66 3.37
N GLU A 63 -28.38 -11.88 2.86
CA GLU A 63 -29.61 -12.55 2.41
C GLU A 63 -30.64 -12.76 3.53
N LYS A 64 -30.19 -12.89 4.79
CA LYS A 64 -31.08 -13.09 5.93
C LYS A 64 -30.74 -12.10 7.04
N ILE A 65 -31.73 -11.33 7.43
CA ILE A 65 -31.63 -10.40 8.56
C ILE A 65 -32.66 -10.78 9.61
N LEU A 66 -32.18 -10.93 10.85
CA LEU A 66 -33.00 -11.11 12.04
C LEU A 66 -32.67 -10.00 13.01
N ALA A 67 -33.66 -9.18 13.35
CA ALA A 67 -33.55 -8.12 14.35
C ALA A 67 -34.91 -7.88 14.99
N ALA A 68 -34.94 -7.34 16.20
CA ALA A 68 -36.19 -6.92 16.84
C ALA A 68 -36.67 -5.57 16.29
N GLU A 69 -35.73 -4.66 16.02
CA GLU A 69 -35.98 -3.32 15.48
C GLU A 69 -34.81 -2.88 14.59
N MET A 70 -35.09 -2.04 13.60
CA MET A 70 -34.07 -1.41 12.77
C MET A 70 -34.38 0.08 12.58
N VAL A 71 -33.46 0.92 13.03
CA VAL A 71 -33.49 2.38 12.84
C VAL A 71 -32.69 2.71 11.59
N LEU A 72 -33.39 3.14 10.54
CA LEU A 72 -32.80 3.42 9.23
C LEU A 72 -32.04 4.77 9.22
N PRO A 73 -31.03 4.93 8.35
CA PRO A 73 -30.34 6.21 8.19
C PRO A 73 -31.29 7.25 7.56
N LEU A 74 -31.14 8.53 7.92
CA LEU A 74 -31.92 9.60 7.26
C LEU A 74 -31.47 9.82 5.82
N ASN A 75 -30.17 9.64 5.58
CA ASN A 75 -29.55 9.68 4.26
C ASN A 75 -28.71 8.41 4.14
N GLY A 76 -29.14 7.45 3.34
CA GLY A 76 -28.45 6.18 3.19
C GLY A 76 -29.15 5.26 2.24
N GLU A 77 -28.50 4.14 1.91
CA GLU A 77 -29.05 3.12 1.04
C GLU A 77 -28.69 1.73 1.57
N LEU A 78 -29.71 0.89 1.71
CA LEU A 78 -29.55 -0.52 2.06
C LEU A 78 -29.69 -1.34 0.78
N ILE A 79 -28.60 -1.98 0.37
CA ILE A 79 -28.52 -2.75 -0.88
C ILE A 79 -28.82 -4.20 -0.53
N PHE A 80 -29.97 -4.69 -0.98
CA PHE A 80 -30.38 -6.07 -0.75
C PHE A 80 -29.97 -6.96 -1.94
N PRO A 81 -29.24 -8.06 -1.71
CA PRO A 81 -28.95 -9.02 -2.77
C PRO A 81 -30.24 -9.71 -3.25
N GLU A 82 -30.15 -10.40 -4.39
CA GLU A 82 -31.24 -11.24 -4.85
C GLU A 82 -31.64 -12.25 -3.76
N ASN A 83 -32.94 -12.45 -3.58
CA ASN A 83 -33.50 -13.35 -2.56
C ASN A 83 -33.26 -12.92 -1.10
N ALA A 84 -32.99 -11.63 -0.84
CA ALA A 84 -32.92 -11.16 0.54
C ALA A 84 -34.27 -11.26 1.27
N HIS A 85 -34.22 -11.74 2.51
CA HIS A 85 -35.34 -11.88 3.42
C HIS A 85 -35.06 -11.13 4.72
N PHE A 86 -35.96 -10.21 5.04
CA PHE A 86 -35.93 -9.42 6.27
C PHE A 86 -37.06 -9.89 7.20
N THR A 87 -36.71 -10.34 8.40
CA THR A 87 -37.68 -10.79 9.41
C THR A 87 -37.49 -10.03 10.70
N LEU A 88 -38.51 -9.24 11.07
CA LEU A 88 -38.60 -8.65 12.40
C LEU A 88 -39.08 -9.69 13.40
N THR A 89 -38.29 -9.96 14.43
CA THR A 89 -38.67 -10.91 15.47
C THR A 89 -39.39 -10.19 16.61
N ARG A 90 -40.42 -10.81 17.20
CA ARG A 90 -41.07 -10.32 18.42
C ARG A 90 -40.34 -10.85 19.64
N GLY A 91 -39.09 -10.42 19.85
CA GLY A 91 -38.38 -10.54 21.12
C GLY A 91 -38.57 -11.87 21.86
N GLN A 92 -38.52 -13.01 21.17
CA GLN A 92 -38.55 -14.30 21.86
C GLN A 92 -37.21 -14.43 22.56
N GLN A 93 -37.21 -14.38 23.89
CA GLN A 93 -36.02 -14.52 24.72
C GLN A 93 -35.39 -15.91 24.50
N SER A 94 -34.61 -16.05 23.44
CA SER A 94 -33.61 -17.09 23.32
C SER A 94 -32.45 -16.67 24.22
N GLY A 95 -31.97 -17.58 25.07
CA GLY A 95 -30.85 -17.28 25.97
C GLY A 95 -29.53 -16.92 25.24
N SER A 96 -29.47 -17.14 23.91
CA SER A 96 -28.32 -16.84 23.07
C SER A 96 -28.24 -15.39 22.59
N CYS A 97 -29.34 -14.63 22.60
CA CYS A 97 -29.37 -13.24 22.14
C CYS A 97 -30.13 -12.38 23.18
N PRO A 98 -29.44 -11.75 24.14
CA PRO A 98 -30.08 -11.01 25.22
C PRO A 98 -30.83 -9.75 24.75
N GLY A 99 -30.52 -9.28 23.53
CA GLY A 99 -31.05 -8.05 22.96
C GLY A 99 -30.27 -6.82 23.46
N GLN A 100 -29.71 -6.06 22.53
CA GLN A 100 -29.03 -4.80 22.81
C GLN A 100 -29.13 -3.84 21.62
N ASP A 101 -28.75 -2.59 21.86
CA ASP A 101 -28.55 -1.62 20.78
C ASP A 101 -27.20 -1.91 20.11
N VAL A 102 -27.23 -2.14 18.80
CA VAL A 102 -26.04 -2.36 17.97
C VAL A 102 -25.94 -1.24 16.93
N ASN A 103 -24.91 -0.41 17.09
CA ASN A 103 -24.70 0.77 16.24
C ASN A 103 -23.78 0.44 15.06
N PHE A 104 -24.27 0.71 13.87
CA PHE A 104 -23.49 0.66 12.64
C PHE A 104 -22.69 1.96 12.49
N ASN A 105 -21.36 1.85 12.51
CA ASN A 105 -20.45 2.98 12.42
C ASN A 105 -19.21 2.57 11.61
N PRO A 106 -19.32 2.55 10.27
CA PRO A 106 -18.20 2.15 9.43
C PRO A 106 -17.07 3.17 9.50
N THR A 107 -15.84 2.68 9.34
CA THR A 107 -14.63 3.48 9.28
C THR A 107 -14.66 4.45 8.09
N VAL A 108 -13.91 5.54 8.23
CA VAL A 108 -13.58 6.40 7.09
C VAL A 108 -12.29 5.88 6.49
N ASP A 109 -12.39 5.31 5.29
CA ASP A 109 -11.26 4.66 4.62
C ASP A 109 -10.77 5.54 3.47
N PHE A 110 -9.45 5.77 3.45
CA PHE A 110 -8.80 6.73 2.56
C PHE A 110 -8.14 6.05 1.36
N TRP A 111 -8.21 6.69 0.21
CA TRP A 111 -7.61 6.25 -1.04
C TRP A 111 -6.09 6.18 -0.98
N TYR A 112 -5.45 7.15 -0.32
CA TYR A 112 -4.00 7.22 -0.19
C TYR A 112 -3.45 6.49 1.04
N ASP A 113 -4.29 5.75 1.76
CA ASP A 113 -3.85 4.85 2.83
C ASP A 113 -3.42 3.50 2.23
N PRO A 114 -2.13 3.12 2.34
CA PRO A 114 -1.62 1.86 1.84
C PRO A 114 -2.33 0.61 2.40
N PHE A 115 -2.92 0.68 3.60
CA PHE A 115 -3.57 -0.47 4.23
C PHE A 115 -4.92 -0.84 3.62
N ASN A 116 -5.52 0.07 2.85
CA ASN A 116 -6.83 -0.12 2.22
C ASN A 116 -6.76 -0.84 0.87
N TRP A 117 -5.56 -1.21 0.41
CA TRP A 117 -5.33 -1.83 -0.89
C TRP A 117 -4.63 -3.19 -0.77
N ASN A 118 -5.13 -4.16 -1.55
CA ASN A 118 -4.42 -5.37 -1.90
C ASN A 118 -3.74 -5.15 -3.25
N ILE A 119 -2.50 -5.63 -3.39
CA ILE A 119 -1.70 -5.39 -4.58
C ILE A 119 -1.40 -6.72 -5.24
N THR A 120 -1.62 -6.79 -6.55
CA THR A 120 -1.04 -7.81 -7.41
C THR A 120 -0.09 -7.13 -8.37
N SER A 121 1.21 -7.41 -8.23
CA SER A 121 2.25 -6.76 -9.03
C SER A 121 3.19 -7.77 -9.68
N GLN A 122 3.58 -7.50 -10.93
CA GLN A 122 4.63 -8.26 -11.59
C GLN A 122 6.03 -7.95 -11.05
N GLY A 123 6.22 -6.77 -10.46
CA GLY A 123 7.48 -6.36 -9.84
C GLY A 123 7.75 -7.05 -8.50
N ALA A 124 6.72 -7.66 -7.90
CA ALA A 124 6.82 -8.35 -6.62
C ALA A 124 7.29 -9.81 -6.77
N PHE A 125 8.05 -10.29 -5.79
CA PHE A 125 8.41 -11.70 -5.61
C PHE A 125 8.32 -12.09 -4.12
N PRO A 126 7.83 -13.30 -3.77
CA PRO A 126 7.03 -14.15 -4.64
C PRO A 126 5.74 -13.42 -5.04
N ARG A 127 5.19 -13.77 -6.21
CA ARG A 127 3.92 -13.22 -6.69
C ARG A 127 2.77 -13.94 -6.00
N ILE A 128 2.45 -13.52 -4.78
CA ILE A 128 1.35 -14.07 -3.99
C ILE A 128 0.21 -13.04 -3.95
N PRO A 129 -0.93 -13.31 -4.61
CA PRO A 129 -2.11 -12.47 -4.50
C PRO A 129 -2.56 -12.32 -3.04
N SER A 130 -3.09 -11.15 -2.67
CA SER A 130 -3.74 -10.89 -1.37
C SER A 130 -2.86 -10.95 -0.12
N ARG A 131 -1.54 -11.15 -0.26
CA ARG A 131 -0.56 -11.01 0.83
C ARG A 131 0.22 -9.71 0.66
N LYS A 132 0.26 -8.88 1.70
CA LYS A 132 1.10 -7.66 1.71
C LYS A 132 2.57 -8.07 1.65
N ASN A 133 3.20 -7.84 0.50
CA ASN A 133 4.63 -7.99 0.32
C ASN A 133 5.32 -6.77 0.95
N LYS A 134 6.10 -7.00 2.02
CA LYS A 134 6.75 -5.97 2.83
C LYS A 134 7.81 -5.19 2.04
N ALA A 135 8.36 -5.75 0.96
CA ALA A 135 9.35 -5.06 0.13
C ALA A 135 8.72 -4.01 -0.80
N VAL A 136 7.40 -4.06 -1.03
CA VAL A 136 6.69 -3.06 -1.85
C VAL A 136 6.66 -1.73 -1.11
N PRO A 137 7.25 -0.64 -1.65
CA PRO A 137 7.20 0.67 -1.01
C PRO A 137 5.77 1.19 -0.88
N HIS A 138 5.49 1.94 0.19
CA HIS A 138 4.16 2.52 0.48
C HIS A 138 3.58 3.30 -0.71
N SER A 139 4.42 4.01 -1.48
CA SER A 139 3.98 4.70 -2.70
C SER A 139 3.42 3.79 -3.79
N PHE A 140 3.88 2.53 -3.87
CA PHE A 140 3.41 1.51 -4.81
C PHE A 140 2.28 0.65 -4.23
N GLN A 141 1.89 0.88 -2.98
CA GLN A 141 0.80 0.14 -2.34
C GLN A 141 -0.57 0.77 -2.63
N VAL A 142 -0.61 2.07 -2.93
CA VAL A 142 -1.80 2.80 -3.39
C VAL A 142 -1.84 2.88 -4.92
N PRO A 143 -3.01 3.16 -5.54
CA PRO A 143 -3.13 3.21 -7.01
C PRO A 143 -2.21 4.21 -7.69
N CYS A 144 -1.48 3.72 -8.70
CA CYS A 144 -0.73 4.53 -9.65
C CYS A 144 -1.61 4.88 -10.87
N LYS A 145 -1.20 5.88 -11.66
CA LYS A 145 -1.89 6.26 -12.90
C LYS A 145 -1.94 5.17 -13.99
N ILE A 146 -1.09 4.17 -13.85
CA ILE A 146 -0.93 3.05 -14.79
C ILE A 146 -1.65 1.78 -14.31
N ASP A 147 -2.28 1.81 -13.14
CA ASP A 147 -2.85 0.64 -12.49
C ASP A 147 -4.32 0.43 -12.85
N THR A 148 -4.77 -0.82 -12.69
CA THR A 148 -6.18 -1.16 -12.61
C THR A 148 -6.65 -1.04 -11.17
N VAL A 149 -7.67 -0.22 -10.93
CA VAL A 149 -8.37 -0.17 -9.64
C VAL A 149 -9.58 -1.08 -9.67
N HIS A 150 -9.72 -1.93 -8.66
CA HIS A 150 -10.83 -2.85 -8.53
C HIS A 150 -11.54 -2.71 -7.18
N PHE A 151 -12.82 -2.36 -7.22
CA PHE A 151 -13.75 -2.47 -6.10
C PHE A 151 -14.53 -3.79 -6.23
N PRO A 152 -14.34 -4.75 -5.30
CA PRO A 152 -14.88 -6.10 -5.42
C PRO A 152 -16.41 -6.17 -5.59
N GLN A 153 -16.87 -7.20 -6.31
CA GLN A 153 -18.28 -7.60 -6.30
C GLN A 153 -18.74 -8.06 -4.91
N GLY A 154 -20.06 -7.92 -4.66
CA GLY A 154 -20.66 -8.40 -3.41
C GLY A 154 -20.17 -7.59 -2.22
N SER A 155 -19.88 -6.30 -2.45
CA SER A 155 -19.42 -5.38 -1.43
C SER A 155 -19.94 -3.96 -1.68
N SER A 156 -20.39 -3.28 -0.64
CA SER A 156 -20.51 -1.82 -0.63
C SER A 156 -19.27 -1.21 0.01
N PHE A 157 -18.87 -0.02 -0.39
CA PHE A 157 -17.65 0.62 0.13
C PHE A 157 -17.84 2.12 0.28
N ARG A 158 -16.85 2.75 0.92
CA ARG A 158 -16.72 4.20 0.99
C ARG A 158 -15.25 4.56 0.87
N ALA A 159 -14.88 5.16 -0.25
CA ALA A 159 -13.49 5.52 -0.54
C ALA A 159 -13.35 7.05 -0.51
N TYR A 160 -12.70 7.56 0.54
CA TYR A 160 -12.42 8.97 0.71
C TYR A 160 -11.14 9.37 -0.02
N ILE A 161 -11.15 10.50 -0.74
CA ILE A 161 -9.97 11.01 -1.44
C ILE A 161 -9.64 12.37 -0.81
N ASP A 162 -8.62 12.38 0.05
CA ASP A 162 -8.25 13.48 0.95
C ASP A 162 -7.31 14.51 0.31
N PHE A 163 -7.31 14.63 -1.01
CA PHE A 163 -6.36 15.49 -1.70
C PHE A 163 -6.98 16.23 -2.89
N PRO A 164 -6.65 17.52 -3.09
CA PRO A 164 -7.31 18.37 -4.08
C PRO A 164 -6.85 18.10 -5.52
N TYR A 165 -5.99 17.11 -5.74
CA TYR A 165 -5.53 16.75 -7.08
C TYR A 165 -6.43 15.72 -7.72
N THR A 166 -6.36 15.70 -9.04
CA THR A 166 -7.05 14.70 -9.84
C THR A 166 -6.37 13.34 -9.68
N THR A 167 -7.10 12.36 -9.15
CA THR A 167 -6.64 10.98 -9.09
C THR A 167 -6.79 10.36 -10.48
N THR A 168 -5.69 9.97 -11.10
CA THR A 168 -5.71 9.31 -12.41
C THR A 168 -5.45 7.81 -12.25
N VAL A 169 -6.16 6.97 -12.99
CA VAL A 169 -5.95 5.51 -13.07
C VAL A 169 -6.11 5.03 -14.52
N ALA A 170 -5.54 3.87 -14.85
CA ALA A 170 -5.61 3.33 -16.21
C ALA A 170 -6.99 2.74 -16.50
N SER A 171 -7.54 2.03 -15.53
CA SER A 171 -8.89 1.46 -15.57
C SER A 171 -9.47 1.37 -14.16
N LEU A 172 -10.80 1.37 -14.09
CA LEU A 172 -11.54 1.29 -12.84
C LEU A 172 -12.70 0.32 -13.02
N GLN A 173 -12.74 -0.69 -12.16
CA GLN A 173 -13.77 -1.71 -12.14
C GLN A 173 -14.51 -1.65 -10.81
N ILE A 174 -15.84 -1.57 -10.84
CA ILE A 174 -16.69 -1.68 -9.65
C ILE A 174 -17.67 -2.82 -9.89
N ASN A 175 -17.72 -3.79 -8.97
CA ASN A 175 -18.65 -4.92 -9.05
C ASN A 175 -18.53 -5.69 -10.39
N ASN A 176 -17.29 -5.96 -10.81
CA ASN A 176 -16.95 -6.60 -12.10
C ASN A 176 -17.44 -5.85 -13.36
N ILE A 177 -17.83 -4.58 -13.23
CA ILE A 177 -18.19 -3.71 -14.35
C ILE A 177 -17.03 -2.73 -14.57
N ASP A 178 -16.49 -2.72 -15.79
CA ASP A 178 -15.49 -1.74 -16.19
C ASP A 178 -16.17 -0.40 -16.50
N TYR A 179 -15.73 0.66 -15.82
CA TYR A 179 -16.27 2.01 -16.02
C TYR A 179 -15.40 2.75 -17.03
N ASN A 180 -16.04 3.43 -17.98
CA ASN A 180 -15.40 4.51 -18.71
C ASN A 180 -15.57 5.83 -17.92
N GLN A 181 -14.96 6.92 -18.42
CA GLN A 181 -15.01 8.22 -17.75
C GLN A 181 -16.44 8.76 -17.60
N GLU A 182 -17.29 8.59 -18.63
CA GLU A 182 -18.66 9.10 -18.62
C GLU A 182 -19.53 8.36 -17.60
N ASP A 183 -19.46 7.02 -17.61
CA ASP A 183 -20.19 6.17 -16.66
C ASP A 183 -19.73 6.41 -15.22
N LEU A 184 -18.43 6.63 -14.98
CA LEU A 184 -17.93 6.97 -13.65
C LEU A 184 -18.49 8.32 -13.19
N VAL A 185 -18.50 9.33 -14.05
CA VAL A 185 -19.06 10.65 -13.71
C VAL A 185 -20.56 10.55 -13.45
N ALA A 186 -21.30 9.75 -14.23
CA ALA A 186 -22.71 9.50 -13.99
C ALA A 186 -22.93 8.81 -12.63
N LEU A 187 -22.11 7.80 -12.30
CA LEU A 187 -22.13 7.14 -11.00
C LEU A 187 -21.85 8.14 -9.87
N GLN A 188 -20.74 8.88 -9.91
CA GLN A 188 -20.36 9.84 -8.86
C GLN A 188 -21.43 10.91 -8.61
N ASN A 189 -22.18 11.31 -9.65
CA ASN A 189 -23.29 12.26 -9.52
C ASN A 189 -24.59 11.66 -8.98
N SER A 190 -24.75 10.33 -9.04
CA SER A 190 -25.92 9.62 -8.49
C SER A 190 -25.97 9.70 -6.95
N HIS A 191 -27.12 9.38 -6.37
CA HIS A 191 -27.28 9.33 -4.91
C HIS A 191 -26.33 8.31 -4.27
N ILE A 192 -26.28 7.09 -4.82
CA ILE A 192 -25.38 6.03 -4.36
C ILE A 192 -23.91 6.40 -4.51
N GLY A 193 -23.52 6.98 -5.66
CA GLY A 193 -22.13 7.34 -5.90
C GLY A 193 -21.58 8.38 -4.94
N LYS A 194 -22.40 9.33 -4.48
CA LYS A 194 -22.01 10.29 -3.43
C LYS A 194 -21.74 9.64 -2.07
N MET A 195 -22.30 8.45 -1.83
CA MET A 195 -22.02 7.65 -0.63
C MET A 195 -20.78 6.78 -0.79
N LEU A 196 -20.55 6.24 -1.99
CA LEU A 196 -19.35 5.47 -2.34
C LEU A 196 -18.10 6.35 -2.43
N PHE A 197 -18.23 7.55 -3.00
CA PHE A 197 -17.17 8.55 -3.22
C PHE A 197 -17.60 9.90 -2.63
N PRO A 198 -17.38 10.12 -1.32
CA PRO A 198 -17.77 11.34 -0.62
C PRO A 198 -17.03 12.57 -1.18
N ASP A 199 -17.66 13.74 -1.06
CA ASP A 199 -17.14 15.04 -1.52
C ASP A 199 -16.89 15.16 -3.04
N ASN A 200 -17.44 14.21 -3.82
CA ASN A 200 -17.38 14.20 -5.29
C ASN A 200 -15.96 14.41 -5.83
N PRO A 201 -15.03 13.47 -5.54
CA PRO A 201 -13.64 13.64 -5.86
C PRO A 201 -13.41 13.53 -7.36
N LYS A 202 -12.40 14.25 -7.88
CA LYS A 202 -12.07 14.20 -9.30
C LYS A 202 -11.21 12.98 -9.61
N ILE A 203 -11.84 11.94 -10.19
CA ILE A 203 -11.18 10.73 -10.67
C ILE A 203 -11.18 10.73 -12.19
N GLU A 204 -10.00 10.56 -12.79
CA GLU A 204 -9.81 10.45 -14.24
C GLU A 204 -9.39 9.03 -14.63
N ILE A 205 -10.18 8.39 -15.49
CA ILE A 205 -9.84 7.13 -16.14
C ILE A 205 -9.17 7.47 -17.47
N LYS A 206 -7.86 7.23 -17.55
CA LYS A 206 -7.07 7.42 -18.77
C LYS A 206 -6.45 6.09 -19.15
N PRO A 207 -7.03 5.35 -20.11
CA PRO A 207 -6.44 4.10 -20.60
C PRO A 207 -4.97 4.29 -20.88
N PHE A 208 -4.15 3.51 -20.17
CA PHE A 208 -2.72 3.61 -20.21
C PHE A 208 -2.15 2.22 -20.45
N ASP A 209 -1.36 2.10 -21.50
CA ASP A 209 -0.55 0.91 -21.74
C ASP A 209 0.91 1.33 -21.59
N CYS A 210 1.64 0.69 -20.67
CA CYS A 210 3.05 1.01 -20.46
C CYS A 210 3.89 0.38 -21.58
N THR A 211 4.06 1.14 -22.67
CA THR A 211 4.87 0.71 -23.81
C THR A 211 6.38 0.94 -23.60
N ASP A 212 6.78 1.57 -22.50
CA ASP A 212 8.19 1.76 -22.15
C ASP A 212 8.81 0.44 -21.66
N GLU A 213 9.71 -0.13 -22.47
CA GLU A 213 10.39 -1.40 -22.14
C GLU A 213 11.23 -1.32 -20.85
N THR A 214 11.59 -0.11 -20.43
CA THR A 214 12.32 0.13 -19.18
C THR A 214 11.40 0.20 -17.95
N GLY A 215 10.08 0.11 -18.15
CA GLY A 215 9.03 0.22 -17.13
C GLY A 215 8.44 1.62 -17.03
N CYS A 216 7.30 1.79 -16.37
CA CYS A 216 6.70 3.09 -16.13
C CYS A 216 6.79 3.47 -14.66
N ALA A 217 7.04 4.75 -14.38
CA ALA A 217 7.06 5.26 -13.02
C ALA A 217 5.64 5.40 -12.49
N CYS A 218 5.45 5.05 -11.21
CA CYS A 218 4.18 5.22 -10.51
C CYS A 218 3.87 6.70 -10.23
N GLU A 219 4.89 7.53 -10.02
CA GLU A 219 4.83 8.95 -9.62
C GLU A 219 4.30 9.23 -8.20
N ASN A 220 3.76 8.23 -7.52
CA ASN A 220 3.36 8.34 -6.11
C ASN A 220 4.56 8.49 -5.15
N ASP A 221 5.76 8.11 -5.59
CA ASP A 221 7.02 8.35 -4.87
C ASP A 221 7.61 9.75 -5.10
N SER A 222 6.89 10.62 -5.84
CA SER A 222 7.27 12.02 -6.01
C SER A 222 7.14 12.83 -4.72
N PRO A 223 7.93 13.90 -4.54
CA PRO A 223 7.85 14.77 -3.37
C PRO A 223 6.48 15.44 -3.15
N SER A 224 5.64 15.52 -4.19
CA SER A 224 4.30 16.14 -4.13
C SER A 224 3.22 15.22 -3.56
N LEU A 225 3.38 13.90 -3.62
CA LEU A 225 2.34 12.94 -3.22
C LEU A 225 2.77 12.01 -2.09
N LEU A 226 4.05 11.62 -2.04
CA LEU A 226 4.56 10.75 -0.98
C LEU A 226 4.23 11.25 0.45
N PRO A 227 4.34 12.55 0.78
CA PRO A 227 3.98 13.03 2.12
C PRO A 227 2.53 12.73 2.53
N THR A 228 1.57 12.78 1.60
CA THR A 228 0.16 12.45 1.85
C THR A 228 -0.01 10.96 2.14
N ILE A 229 0.64 10.09 1.38
CA ILE A 229 0.62 8.65 1.64
C ILE A 229 1.22 8.36 3.02
N CYS A 230 2.27 9.08 3.38
CA CYS A 230 2.97 8.86 4.64
C CYS A 230 2.24 9.37 5.88
N THR A 231 1.13 10.12 5.76
CA THR A 231 0.33 10.47 6.95
C THR A 231 -0.33 9.25 7.58
N PHE A 232 -0.48 8.15 6.83
CA PHE A 232 -1.08 6.89 7.27
C PHE A 232 -0.08 5.89 7.87
N GLU A 233 1.23 6.18 7.82
CA GLU A 233 2.30 5.28 8.28
C GLU A 233 3.01 5.82 9.55
N VAL A 234 2.29 6.59 10.37
CA VAL A 234 2.80 7.18 11.62
C VAL A 234 2.03 6.63 12.83
N PRO A 235 2.72 6.16 13.90
CA PRO A 235 4.17 6.06 14.03
C PRO A 235 4.75 4.90 13.22
N CYS A 236 6.02 5.05 12.81
CA CYS A 236 6.74 3.97 12.16
C CYS A 236 6.89 2.75 13.08
N PRO A 237 6.84 1.52 12.52
CA PRO A 237 6.99 0.30 13.31
C PRO A 237 8.39 0.17 13.91
N SER A 238 8.50 -0.59 15.00
CA SER A 238 9.79 -0.95 15.59
C SER A 238 10.61 -1.80 14.62
N LEU A 239 11.92 -1.56 14.60
CA LEU A 239 12.85 -2.23 13.69
C LEU A 239 13.68 -3.31 14.38
N GLU A 240 14.13 -4.28 13.59
CA GLU A 240 14.98 -5.39 14.03
C GLU A 240 16.45 -5.21 13.58
N CYS A 241 16.83 -3.96 13.31
CA CYS A 241 18.19 -3.55 13.00
C CYS A 241 18.43 -2.12 13.50
N SER A 242 19.69 -1.79 13.78
CA SER A 242 20.12 -0.43 14.19
C SER A 242 20.58 0.44 13.01
N ASP A 243 20.77 -0.13 11.83
CA ASP A 243 21.19 0.55 10.60
C ASP A 243 20.18 0.39 9.45
N PRO A 244 18.93 0.85 9.64
CA PRO A 244 17.91 0.73 8.60
C PRO A 244 18.23 1.61 7.38
N ILE A 245 17.65 1.21 6.25
CA ILE A 245 17.65 2.02 5.02
C ILE A 245 16.24 2.55 4.74
N THR A 246 16.13 3.56 3.89
CA THR A 246 14.84 4.09 3.44
C THR A 246 14.80 4.06 1.92
N PRO A 247 14.27 2.98 1.31
CA PRO A 247 14.13 2.90 -0.13
C PRO A 247 13.18 4.00 -0.65
N VAL A 248 13.35 4.41 -1.90
CA VAL A 248 12.46 5.40 -2.53
C VAL A 248 11.02 4.86 -2.50
N GLY A 249 10.10 5.71 -2.05
CA GLY A 249 8.69 5.37 -1.89
C GLY A 249 8.29 4.76 -0.54
N HIS A 250 9.25 4.46 0.35
CA HIS A 250 8.93 4.06 1.74
C HIS A 250 8.77 5.29 2.64
N CYS A 251 7.68 5.33 3.40
CA CYS A 251 7.46 6.32 4.47
C CYS A 251 8.34 6.11 5.70
N CYS A 252 8.57 4.85 6.07
CA CYS A 252 9.38 4.48 7.22
C CYS A 252 10.70 3.82 6.81
N PRO A 253 11.77 3.97 7.61
CA PRO A 253 12.97 3.14 7.45
C PRO A 253 12.63 1.65 7.62
N VAL A 254 13.39 0.79 6.97
CA VAL A 254 13.21 -0.67 6.97
C VAL A 254 14.56 -1.38 7.07
N CYS A 255 14.55 -2.57 7.70
CA CYS A 255 15.70 -3.47 7.72
C CYS A 255 15.68 -4.32 6.46
N ALA A 256 16.47 -3.91 5.47
CA ALA A 256 16.34 -4.39 4.11
C ALA A 256 17.66 -4.32 3.33
N ALA A 257 17.63 -4.92 2.15
CA ALA A 257 18.58 -4.64 1.09
C ALA A 257 17.92 -3.83 -0.03
N GLN A 258 18.69 -2.94 -0.67
CA GLN A 258 18.26 -2.14 -1.80
C GLN A 258 19.33 -2.16 -2.87
N ILE A 259 18.94 -2.37 -4.12
CA ILE A 259 19.79 -2.17 -5.29
C ILE A 259 19.18 -1.05 -6.14
N MET A 260 19.98 -0.04 -6.42
CA MET A 260 19.60 1.06 -7.32
C MET A 260 20.40 0.95 -8.61
N PHE A 261 19.70 0.84 -9.73
CA PHE A 261 20.29 0.71 -11.06
C PHE A 261 20.08 1.97 -11.90
N LYS A 262 21.14 2.39 -12.60
CA LYS A 262 21.05 3.23 -13.80
C LYS A 262 21.28 2.34 -15.01
N TYR A 263 20.51 2.56 -16.07
CA TYR A 263 20.54 1.72 -17.26
C TYR A 263 21.01 2.48 -18.49
N LYS A 264 21.52 1.74 -19.48
CA LYS A 264 21.89 2.23 -20.82
C LYS A 264 20.70 2.11 -21.78
N SER A 265 20.89 2.61 -23.00
CA SER A 265 19.95 2.36 -24.10
C SER A 265 19.69 0.86 -24.31
N ASN A 266 18.46 0.54 -24.72
CA ASN A 266 17.95 -0.82 -24.96
C ASN A 266 17.83 -1.70 -23.70
N PHE A 267 17.83 -1.10 -22.51
CA PHE A 267 17.44 -1.80 -21.29
C PHE A 267 16.02 -2.33 -21.39
N LYS A 268 15.81 -3.54 -20.88
CA LYS A 268 14.49 -4.18 -20.80
C LYS A 268 14.27 -4.62 -19.37
N MET A 269 13.27 -4.04 -18.71
CA MET A 269 12.89 -4.39 -17.33
C MET A 269 12.65 -5.90 -17.18
N GLU A 270 12.01 -6.51 -18.17
CA GLU A 270 11.71 -7.93 -18.22
C GLU A 270 12.94 -8.83 -18.02
N ARG A 271 14.09 -8.49 -18.63
CA ARG A 271 15.33 -9.27 -18.47
C ARG A 271 15.87 -9.18 -17.06
N LEU A 272 15.76 -8.00 -16.45
CA LEU A 272 16.17 -7.80 -15.06
C LEU A 272 15.25 -8.61 -14.12
N LEU A 273 13.94 -8.59 -14.34
CA LEU A 273 12.99 -9.37 -13.55
C LEU A 273 13.23 -10.89 -13.69
N GLN A 274 13.56 -11.37 -14.89
CA GLN A 274 13.94 -12.78 -15.13
C GLN A 274 15.21 -13.16 -14.34
N LEU A 275 16.24 -12.30 -14.33
CA LEU A 275 17.42 -12.51 -13.49
C LEU A 275 17.05 -12.55 -12.00
N HIS A 276 16.21 -11.63 -11.53
CA HIS A 276 15.77 -11.63 -10.13
C HIS A 276 15.07 -12.94 -9.78
N GLN A 277 14.15 -13.39 -10.64
CA GLN A 277 13.43 -14.63 -10.46
C GLN A 277 14.39 -15.83 -10.37
N SER A 278 15.36 -15.96 -11.29
CA SER A 278 16.30 -17.09 -11.27
C SER A 278 17.19 -17.13 -10.02
N HIS A 279 17.42 -15.98 -9.37
CA HIS A 279 18.14 -15.93 -8.10
C HIS A 279 17.22 -16.23 -6.91
N LEU A 280 16.02 -15.67 -6.87
CA LEU A 280 15.11 -15.74 -5.72
C LEU A 280 14.32 -17.06 -5.63
N GLU A 281 14.20 -17.82 -6.72
CA GLU A 281 13.59 -19.16 -6.73
C GLU A 281 14.44 -20.24 -6.05
N LYS A 282 15.70 -19.94 -5.69
CA LYS A 282 16.54 -20.86 -4.93
C LYS A 282 15.90 -21.10 -3.55
N GLU A 283 15.90 -22.36 -3.11
CA GLU A 283 15.31 -22.80 -1.82
C GLU A 283 15.75 -21.96 -0.61
N GLU A 284 16.99 -21.48 -0.62
CA GLU A 284 17.52 -20.64 0.47
C GLU A 284 16.83 -19.27 0.61
N PHE A 285 16.14 -18.78 -0.42
CA PHE A 285 15.51 -17.46 -0.48
C PHE A 285 13.98 -17.47 -0.50
N HIS A 286 13.32 -18.62 -0.24
CA HIS A 286 11.85 -18.69 -0.22
C HIS A 286 11.20 -17.77 0.85
N THR A 287 11.98 -17.31 1.84
CA THR A 287 11.57 -16.38 2.90
C THR A 287 11.98 -14.93 2.62
N VAL A 288 12.42 -14.63 1.40
CA VAL A 288 12.75 -13.27 0.96
C VAL A 288 11.61 -12.74 0.12
N GLU A 289 11.09 -11.59 0.51
CA GLU A 289 10.21 -10.80 -0.33
C GLU A 289 11.04 -9.76 -1.08
N SER A 290 10.70 -9.51 -2.35
CA SER A 290 11.36 -8.53 -3.20
C SER A 290 10.35 -7.71 -3.98
N PHE A 291 10.72 -6.48 -4.31
CA PHE A 291 9.97 -5.62 -5.23
C PHE A 291 10.92 -4.83 -6.12
N THR A 292 10.69 -4.88 -7.44
CA THR A 292 11.47 -4.17 -8.45
C THR A 292 10.58 -3.25 -9.28
N ALA A 293 10.89 -1.96 -9.33
CA ALA A 293 10.13 -0.98 -10.11
C ALA A 293 10.99 0.22 -10.55
N LYS A 294 10.45 1.01 -11.49
CA LYS A 294 11.02 2.31 -11.87
C LYS A 294 10.55 3.40 -10.91
N THR A 295 11.48 4.17 -10.36
CA THR A 295 11.23 5.33 -9.48
C THR A 295 10.79 6.56 -10.29
N TYR A 296 10.20 7.56 -9.63
CA TYR A 296 9.78 8.82 -10.29
C TYR A 296 10.93 9.55 -11.00
N ASP A 297 12.17 9.41 -10.50
CA ASP A 297 13.38 9.99 -11.10
C ASP A 297 14.02 9.11 -12.17
N GLY A 298 13.32 8.06 -12.62
CA GLY A 298 13.66 7.25 -13.79
C GLY A 298 14.73 6.18 -13.57
N LYS A 299 15.11 5.90 -12.31
CA LYS A 299 16.02 4.80 -11.96
C LYS A 299 15.24 3.52 -11.71
N ILE A 300 15.93 2.37 -11.70
CA ILE A 300 15.30 1.11 -11.28
C ILE A 300 15.74 0.79 -9.86
N GLN A 301 14.78 0.51 -9.00
CA GLN A 301 15.00 0.12 -7.63
C GLN A 301 14.52 -1.30 -7.40
N THR A 302 15.36 -2.12 -6.79
CA THR A 302 14.98 -3.40 -6.16
C THR A 302 15.09 -3.25 -4.65
N VAL A 303 14.06 -3.64 -3.91
CA VAL A 303 14.05 -3.76 -2.45
C VAL A 303 13.89 -5.23 -2.10
N LEU A 304 14.64 -5.75 -1.12
CA LEU A 304 14.52 -7.10 -0.61
C LEU A 304 14.43 -7.10 0.92
N ILE A 305 13.51 -7.89 1.48
CA ILE A 305 13.22 -7.95 2.92
C ILE A 305 13.09 -9.40 3.37
N ASP A 306 13.68 -9.71 4.53
CA ASP A 306 13.48 -10.98 5.23
C ASP A 306 12.10 -11.01 5.90
N VAL A 307 11.28 -12.01 5.59
CA VAL A 307 9.96 -12.16 6.25
C VAL A 307 9.93 -13.11 7.44
N THR A 308 11.05 -13.79 7.72
CA THR A 308 11.17 -14.68 8.88
C THR A 308 12.11 -14.11 9.93
N GLU A 309 12.21 -14.80 11.08
CA GLU A 309 13.16 -14.47 12.14
C GLU A 309 14.62 -14.60 11.67
N LYS A 310 14.88 -15.46 10.68
CA LYS A 310 16.22 -15.61 10.11
C LYS A 310 16.59 -14.37 9.29
N LYS A 311 17.62 -13.64 9.75
CA LYS A 311 18.06 -12.38 9.16
C LYS A 311 19.23 -12.53 8.20
N GLY A 312 19.34 -11.59 7.27
CA GLY A 312 20.41 -11.46 6.31
C GLY A 312 20.24 -12.29 5.03
N LEU A 313 19.12 -12.98 4.82
CA LEU A 313 18.89 -13.70 3.57
C LEU A 313 18.61 -12.72 2.42
N ALA A 314 17.86 -11.66 2.67
CA ALA A 314 17.64 -10.55 1.75
C ALA A 314 18.97 -9.91 1.32
N ASN A 315 19.91 -9.72 2.25
CA ASN A 315 21.25 -9.20 1.92
C ASN A 315 22.02 -10.17 1.02
N LYS A 316 21.97 -11.48 1.30
CA LYS A 316 22.64 -12.50 0.46
C LYS A 316 22.02 -12.58 -0.93
N ALA A 317 20.70 -12.54 -1.03
CA ALA A 317 19.99 -12.50 -2.31
C ALA A 317 20.35 -11.25 -3.10
N ALA A 318 20.35 -10.08 -2.46
CA ALA A 318 20.72 -8.81 -3.06
C ALA A 318 22.16 -8.82 -3.56
N GLN A 319 23.09 -9.33 -2.75
CA GLN A 319 24.50 -9.48 -3.14
C GLN A 319 24.64 -10.40 -4.34
N SER A 320 23.95 -11.55 -4.35
CA SER A 320 23.99 -12.49 -5.46
C SER A 320 23.51 -11.88 -6.78
N ILE A 321 22.44 -11.09 -6.74
CA ILE A 321 21.92 -10.36 -7.92
C ILE A 321 22.89 -9.24 -8.32
N TYR A 322 23.40 -8.48 -7.35
CA TYR A 322 24.35 -7.40 -7.58
C TYR A 322 25.64 -7.89 -8.25
N ASP A 323 26.19 -9.02 -7.79
CA ASP A 323 27.39 -9.63 -8.35
C ASP A 323 27.15 -10.09 -9.79
N ALA A 324 26.00 -10.72 -10.07
CA ALA A 324 25.63 -11.14 -11.41
C ALA A 324 25.51 -9.96 -12.39
N VAL A 325 24.86 -8.86 -11.97
CA VAL A 325 24.75 -7.64 -12.78
C VAL A 325 26.12 -6.99 -12.98
N THR A 326 26.95 -6.91 -11.94
CA THR A 326 28.27 -6.28 -12.02
C THR A 326 29.23 -7.07 -12.91
N ALA A 327 29.16 -8.40 -12.87
CA ALA A 327 29.90 -9.26 -13.79
C ALA A 327 29.44 -9.08 -15.25
N ASP A 328 28.12 -8.99 -15.50
CA ASP A 328 27.59 -8.73 -16.84
C ASP A 328 28.04 -7.36 -17.38
N MET A 329 28.12 -6.33 -16.53
CA MET A 329 28.61 -5.00 -16.92
C MET A 329 30.07 -4.99 -17.40
N GLN A 330 30.90 -5.94 -16.95
CA GLN A 330 32.29 -6.08 -17.37
C GLN A 330 32.46 -7.04 -18.57
N GLY A 331 31.41 -7.79 -18.92
CA GLY A 331 31.44 -8.84 -19.91
C GLY A 331 30.43 -8.61 -21.04
N SER A 332 29.35 -9.39 -21.02
CA SER A 332 28.36 -9.46 -22.11
C SER A 332 27.47 -8.22 -22.26
N GLU A 333 27.34 -7.39 -21.22
CA GLU A 333 26.39 -6.27 -21.13
C GLU A 333 24.95 -6.63 -21.54
N SER A 334 24.53 -7.87 -21.27
CA SER A 334 23.24 -8.41 -21.67
C SER A 334 22.05 -7.73 -20.99
N TYR A 335 22.23 -7.26 -19.75
CA TYR A 335 21.23 -6.55 -18.98
C TYR A 335 21.22 -5.05 -19.25
N ARG A 336 22.19 -4.50 -20.00
CA ARG A 336 22.27 -3.06 -20.34
C ARG A 336 22.23 -2.14 -19.12
N ILE A 337 22.80 -2.57 -17.99
CA ILE A 337 22.97 -1.73 -16.80
C ILE A 337 24.22 -0.87 -16.95
N GLN A 338 24.11 0.42 -16.59
CA GLN A 338 25.23 1.37 -16.57
C GLN A 338 25.95 1.36 -15.23
N SER A 339 25.20 1.32 -14.13
CA SER A 339 25.73 1.27 -12.77
C SER A 339 24.72 0.66 -11.82
N ALA A 340 25.19 -0.10 -10.85
CA ALA A 340 24.41 -0.60 -9.72
C ALA A 340 24.98 -0.06 -8.41
N ASN A 341 24.11 0.25 -7.44
CA ASN A 341 24.51 0.62 -6.08
C ASN A 341 23.73 -0.23 -5.08
N LEU A 342 24.44 -1.02 -4.27
CA LEU A 342 23.87 -1.86 -3.23
C LEU A 342 23.95 -1.16 -1.87
N LYS A 343 22.83 -1.13 -1.14
CA LYS A 343 22.73 -0.73 0.27
C LYS A 343 22.06 -1.84 1.05
N THR A 344 22.51 -2.08 2.28
CA THR A 344 22.02 -3.18 3.13
C THR A 344 22.04 -2.76 4.59
N SER A 345 21.05 -3.22 5.35
CA SER A 345 21.10 -3.21 6.82
C SER A 345 21.91 -4.41 7.32
N GLN A 346 22.91 -4.21 8.15
CA GLN A 346 23.87 -5.22 8.58
C GLN A 346 23.83 -5.47 10.09
N GLN A 347 23.38 -4.50 10.88
CA GLN A 347 23.39 -4.55 12.34
C GLN A 347 22.04 -5.02 12.88
N TRP A 348 21.85 -6.33 12.92
CA TRP A 348 20.62 -6.95 13.40
C TRP A 348 20.55 -6.97 14.93
N GLY A 349 19.37 -6.68 15.47
CA GLY A 349 19.10 -6.59 16.90
C GLY A 349 17.88 -5.71 17.17
N PRO A 350 17.35 -5.66 18.41
CA PRO A 350 16.25 -4.77 18.74
C PRO A 350 16.67 -3.32 18.42
N GLY A 351 16.06 -2.73 17.40
CA GLY A 351 16.30 -1.37 16.98
C GLY A 351 15.82 -0.39 18.06
N VAL A 352 16.50 0.75 18.17
CA VAL A 352 16.05 1.85 19.03
C VAL A 352 14.70 2.36 18.49
N PRO A 353 13.70 2.68 19.33
CA PRO A 353 12.45 3.27 18.86
C PRO A 353 12.71 4.49 17.97
N ILE A 354 12.13 4.52 16.77
CA ILE A 354 12.21 5.67 15.88
C ILE A 354 11.34 6.79 16.49
N PHE A 355 11.97 7.71 17.22
CA PHE A 355 11.29 8.95 17.62
C PHE A 355 11.18 9.88 16.41
N ASP A 356 9.96 10.38 16.19
CA ASP A 356 9.49 11.24 15.09
C ASP A 356 10.52 12.34 14.71
N GLN A 357 11.36 12.07 13.71
CA GLN A 357 12.24 13.07 13.10
C GLN A 357 11.46 13.78 12.00
N ARG A 358 10.62 14.74 12.39
CA ARG A 358 10.15 15.77 11.45
C ARG A 358 11.37 16.52 10.92
N VAL A 359 11.59 16.40 9.61
CA VAL A 359 12.42 17.22 8.71
C VAL A 359 13.28 18.28 9.42
N GLY A 360 14.53 17.93 9.63
CA GLY A 360 15.60 18.87 9.97
C GLY A 360 16.77 18.62 9.04
N SER A 361 17.00 19.57 8.12
CA SER A 361 18.19 19.69 7.29
C SER A 361 19.46 19.22 7.98
N GLY A 362 20.26 18.42 7.27
CA GLY A 362 21.49 17.83 7.77
C GLY A 362 22.39 18.83 8.50
N LEU A 363 22.71 18.48 9.74
CA LEU A 363 23.93 18.89 10.41
C LEU A 363 24.36 17.73 11.29
N SER A 364 25.54 17.21 10.97
CA SER A 364 26.30 16.24 11.75
C SER A 364 26.19 16.55 13.25
N SER A 365 25.68 15.59 14.01
CA SER A 365 25.54 15.62 15.47
C SER A 365 26.90 15.68 16.22
N GLY A 366 28.03 15.75 15.49
CA GLY A 366 29.35 16.02 16.06
C GLY A 366 29.75 17.51 16.14
N GLY A 367 28.99 18.45 15.55
CA GLY A 367 29.38 19.86 15.45
C GLY A 367 28.84 20.80 16.53
N VAL A 368 27.66 20.52 17.08
CA VAL A 368 26.96 21.48 17.97
C VAL A 368 27.59 21.53 19.36
N VAL A 369 28.11 20.42 19.88
CA VAL A 369 28.77 20.38 21.20
C VAL A 369 30.09 21.18 21.18
N ALA A 370 30.84 21.14 20.07
CA ALA A 370 32.09 21.89 19.96
C ALA A 370 31.87 23.41 19.89
N ILE A 371 30.84 23.87 19.17
CA ILE A 371 30.55 25.31 19.02
C ILE A 371 30.06 25.92 20.34
N VAL A 372 29.23 25.20 21.10
CA VAL A 372 28.74 25.69 22.41
C VAL A 372 29.90 25.79 23.42
N ILE A 373 30.83 24.83 23.43
CA ILE A 373 32.00 24.87 24.33
C ILE A 373 32.94 26.04 23.96
N VAL A 374 33.16 26.31 22.66
CA VAL A 374 34.02 27.43 22.22
C VAL A 374 33.40 28.79 22.56
N ILE A 375 32.08 28.94 22.45
CA ILE A 375 31.38 30.19 22.81
C ILE A 375 31.44 30.42 24.33
N ILE A 376 31.22 29.37 25.14
CA ILE A 376 31.30 29.48 26.60
C ILE A 376 32.73 29.80 27.06
N ALA A 377 33.74 29.16 26.46
CA ALA A 377 35.15 29.46 26.76
C ALA A 377 35.53 30.88 26.33
N GLY A 378 35.06 31.34 25.16
CA GLY A 378 35.29 32.70 24.67
C GLY A 378 34.65 33.77 25.56
N LEU A 379 33.41 33.53 26.02
CA LEU A 379 32.72 34.43 26.95
C LEU A 379 33.39 34.44 28.34
N GLY A 380 33.86 33.28 28.81
CA GLY A 380 34.63 33.19 30.05
C GLY A 380 35.94 33.98 30.01
N LEU A 381 36.69 33.88 28.90
CA LEU A 381 37.93 34.63 28.70
C LEU A 381 37.69 36.14 28.54
N ALA A 382 36.64 36.55 27.84
CA ALA A 382 36.26 37.96 27.71
C ALA A 382 35.85 38.56 29.07
N ALA A 383 35.10 37.82 29.89
CA ALA A 383 34.73 38.24 31.24
C ALA A 383 35.96 38.35 32.16
N ALA A 384 36.89 37.41 32.10
CA ALA A 384 38.14 37.45 32.86
C ALA A 384 39.02 38.65 32.46
N PHE A 385 39.13 38.93 31.15
CA PHE A 385 39.88 40.08 30.65
C PHE A 385 39.23 41.41 31.05
N TYR A 386 37.90 41.49 31.03
CA TYR A 386 37.17 42.68 31.47
C TYR A 386 37.35 42.96 32.98
N ILE A 387 37.36 41.91 33.81
CA ILE A 387 37.60 42.03 35.26
C ILE A 387 39.06 42.42 35.54
N HIS A 388 40.02 41.89 34.79
CA HIS A 388 41.44 42.23 34.97
C HIS A 388 41.75 43.69 34.59
N LYS A 389 41.07 44.25 33.58
CA LYS A 389 41.26 45.66 33.17
C LYS A 389 40.59 46.68 34.12
N ARG A 390 39.73 46.21 35.03
CA ARG A 390 39.02 47.05 36.02
C ARG A 390 39.65 47.03 37.42
N ARG A 391 40.68 46.22 37.64
CA ARG A 391 41.61 46.35 38.77
C ARG A 391 42.84 47.11 38.29
#